data_AF-A0A6J1E7N2-F1
#
_entry.id   AF-A0A6J1E7N2-F1
#
_cell.length_a   1.000
_cell.length_b   1.000
_cell.length_c   1.000
_cell.angle_alpha   90.00
_cell.angle_beta   90.00
_cell.angle_gamma   90.00
#
_symmetry.space_group_name_H-M   'P 1'
#
loop_
_entity.id
_entity.type
_entity.pdbx_description
1 polymer ?
#
loop_
_entity_poly.entity_id
_entity_poly.type
_entity_poly.pdbx_seq_one_letter_code
_entity_poly.pdbx_strand_id
1 'polypeptide(L)'
;MSCFFILFFVTFFCTTSSCISYNATVSLDGKGDYTTIGAAIAAAPNNSDSRFIIHVKPGMYFEYIKIESSKTFITLKGDDASTTTIVGNRSQATGFGTSDSATFVVGANNFIAKSITFSNSAGAGPKHGQAIALLNSNNVNYTVFYKCVFLGYQDTLYKWEEVVFQRL
;
A
#
# COMPACT_ATOMS: atom_id res chain seq x y z
N MET A 1 -7.88 49.15 48.47
CA MET A 1 -8.04 48.67 47.09
C MET A 1 -6.73 48.03 46.67
N SER A 2 -6.59 46.71 46.84
CA SER A 2 -5.41 45.97 46.39
C SER A 2 -5.84 45.14 45.20
N CYS A 3 -5.29 45.45 44.02
CA CYS A 3 -5.66 44.82 42.76
C CYS A 3 -4.63 43.72 42.45
N PHE A 4 -5.04 42.45 42.59
CA PHE A 4 -4.24 41.28 42.21
C PHE A 4 -4.35 41.08 40.69
N PHE A 5 -3.22 41.21 39.97
CA PHE A 5 -3.12 40.83 38.56
C PHE A 5 -2.74 39.34 38.46
N ILE A 6 -3.68 38.50 38.02
CA ILE A 6 -3.43 37.09 37.74
C ILE A 6 -2.80 36.99 36.35
N LEU A 7 -1.52 36.67 36.29
CA LEU A 7 -0.79 36.41 35.05
C LEU A 7 -1.18 35.00 34.54
N PHE A 8 -2.04 34.93 33.53
CA PHE A 8 -2.32 33.67 32.82
C PHE A 8 -1.10 33.32 31.96
N PHE A 9 -0.25 32.42 32.44
CA PHE A 9 0.73 31.74 31.61
C PHE A 9 -0.02 30.79 30.65
N VAL A 10 -0.27 31.24 29.43
CA VAL A 10 -0.72 30.34 28.36
C VAL A 10 0.47 29.46 28.00
N THR A 11 0.51 28.24 28.55
CA THR A 11 1.45 27.21 28.12
C THR A 11 1.04 26.76 26.73
N PHE A 12 1.70 27.33 25.72
CA PHE A 12 1.59 26.87 24.35
C PHE A 12 2.21 25.48 24.25
N PHE A 13 1.39 24.44 24.42
CA PHE A 13 1.78 23.07 24.11
C PHE A 13 1.98 22.96 22.61
N CYS A 14 3.23 23.13 22.17
CA CYS A 14 3.67 22.78 20.82
C CYS A 14 3.57 21.25 20.71
N THR A 15 2.50 20.75 20.09
CA THR A 15 2.40 19.34 19.73
C THR A 15 3.47 19.05 18.69
N THR A 16 4.44 18.22 19.05
CA THR A 16 5.44 17.74 18.08
C THR A 16 4.72 16.87 17.07
N SER A 17 4.40 17.44 15.91
CA SER A 17 3.94 16.65 14.77
C SER A 17 5.11 15.79 14.34
N SER A 18 5.11 14.50 14.69
CA SER A 18 6.13 13.56 14.22
C SER A 18 5.98 13.46 12.71
N CYS A 19 6.86 14.11 11.94
CA CYS A 19 6.90 13.92 10.51
C CYS A 19 7.31 12.45 10.27
N ILE A 20 6.42 11.69 9.63
CA ILE A 20 6.83 10.38 9.14
C ILE A 20 7.90 10.65 8.09
N SER A 21 9.13 10.20 8.34
CA SER A 21 10.20 10.23 7.35
C SER A 21 9.97 9.10 6.36
N TYR A 22 10.00 9.42 5.07
CA TYR A 22 9.87 8.46 3.98
C TYR A 22 11.25 8.18 3.39
N ASN A 23 11.53 6.93 3.06
CA ASN A 23 12.76 6.53 2.39
C ASN A 23 12.71 6.79 0.88
N ALA A 24 11.50 6.77 0.31
CA ALA A 24 11.24 7.06 -1.10
C ALA A 24 9.84 7.64 -1.29
N THR A 25 9.70 8.50 -2.30
CA THR A 25 8.43 9.07 -2.74
C THR A 25 8.16 8.70 -4.20
N VAL A 26 6.98 8.17 -4.47
CA VAL A 26 6.50 7.85 -5.82
C VAL A 26 5.50 8.90 -6.26
N SER A 27 5.66 9.43 -7.48
CA SER A 27 4.69 10.35 -8.07
C SER A 27 4.63 10.27 -9.59
N LEU A 28 3.42 10.20 -10.13
CA LEU A 28 3.18 10.19 -11.58
C LEU A 28 3.60 11.50 -12.27
N ASP A 29 3.64 12.63 -11.55
CA ASP A 29 4.03 13.93 -12.11
C ASP A 29 5.55 14.14 -12.15
N GLY A 30 6.34 13.14 -11.72
CA GLY A 30 7.80 13.19 -11.70
C GLY A 30 8.40 14.02 -10.56
N LYS A 31 7.60 14.58 -9.65
CA LYS A 31 8.09 15.33 -8.47
C LYS A 31 8.33 14.45 -7.24
N GLY A 32 8.53 13.16 -7.46
CA GLY A 32 8.99 12.20 -6.44
C GLY A 32 10.35 11.65 -6.84
N ASP A 33 10.88 10.75 -6.02
CA ASP A 33 12.13 10.02 -6.32
C ASP A 33 11.93 9.01 -7.46
N TYR A 34 10.70 8.47 -7.60
CA TYR A 34 10.32 7.51 -8.63
C TYR A 34 8.97 7.86 -9.26
N THR A 35 8.76 7.41 -10.50
CA THR A 35 7.46 7.51 -11.19
C THR A 35 6.62 6.25 -11.07
N THR A 36 7.24 5.13 -10.69
CA THR A 36 6.57 3.82 -10.53
C THR A 36 6.81 3.24 -9.15
N ILE A 37 5.82 2.51 -8.64
CA ILE A 37 5.88 1.84 -7.34
C ILE A 37 6.87 0.69 -7.38
N GLY A 38 6.89 -0.07 -8.49
CA GLY A 38 7.84 -1.16 -8.69
C GLY A 38 9.31 -0.71 -8.58
N ALA A 39 9.66 0.45 -9.14
CA ALA A 39 11.02 0.98 -9.06
C ALA A 39 11.42 1.36 -7.63
N ALA A 40 10.50 1.99 -6.87
CA ALA A 40 10.76 2.33 -5.47
C ALA A 40 10.95 1.08 -4.59
N ILE A 41 10.18 0.01 -4.84
CA ILE A 41 10.36 -1.29 -4.15
C ILE A 41 11.70 -1.93 -4.54
N ALA A 42 12.08 -1.86 -5.83
CA ALA A 42 13.34 -2.41 -6.31
C ALA A 42 14.55 -1.75 -5.65
N ALA A 43 14.47 -0.44 -5.39
CA ALA A 43 15.53 0.34 -4.72
C ALA A 43 15.68 0.05 -3.22
N ALA A 44 14.67 -0.53 -2.56
CA ALA A 44 14.78 -0.90 -1.16
C ALA A 44 15.87 -1.97 -0.94
N PRO A 45 16.61 -1.96 0.19
CA PRO A 45 17.61 -2.98 0.47
C PRO A 45 16.99 -4.38 0.60
N ASN A 46 17.75 -5.40 0.19
CA ASN A 46 17.34 -6.80 0.37
C ASN A 46 17.65 -7.26 1.80
N ASN A 47 16.79 -8.12 2.36
CA ASN A 47 16.90 -8.74 3.67
C ASN A 47 17.16 -7.72 4.79
N SER A 48 16.50 -6.57 4.70
CA SER A 48 16.61 -5.51 5.68
C SER A 48 15.89 -5.89 6.96
N ASP A 49 16.49 -5.55 8.10
CA ASP A 49 15.84 -5.60 9.41
C ASP A 49 15.21 -4.25 9.79
N SER A 50 15.37 -3.23 8.93
CA SER A 50 14.79 -1.90 9.08
C SER A 50 13.67 -1.66 8.08
N ARG A 51 12.63 -0.95 8.54
CA ARG A 51 11.45 -0.63 7.73
C ARG A 51 11.77 0.40 6.66
N PHE A 52 11.46 0.07 5.41
CA PHE A 52 11.60 0.96 4.26
C PHE A 52 10.22 1.49 3.86
N ILE A 53 9.97 2.77 4.14
CA ILE A 53 8.67 3.42 3.95
C ILE A 53 8.65 4.18 2.63
N ILE A 54 7.77 3.75 1.74
CA ILE A 54 7.52 4.34 0.42
C ILE A 54 6.23 5.14 0.50
N HIS A 55 6.32 6.44 0.28
CA HIS A 55 5.17 7.32 0.11
C HIS A 55 4.70 7.28 -1.33
N VAL A 56 3.42 6.96 -1.55
CA VAL A 56 2.81 6.94 -2.87
C VAL A 56 1.84 8.11 -2.95
N LYS A 57 2.15 9.11 -3.78
CA LYS A 57 1.28 10.27 -3.97
C LYS A 57 -0.01 9.88 -4.72
N PRO A 58 -1.07 10.71 -4.64
CA PRO A 58 -2.32 10.50 -5.38
C PRO A 58 -2.09 10.21 -6.85
N GLY A 59 -2.83 9.24 -7.39
CA GLY A 59 -2.70 8.78 -8.76
C GLY A 59 -3.28 7.39 -9.00
N MET A 60 -3.45 7.06 -10.28
CA MET A 60 -3.76 5.72 -10.75
C MET A 60 -2.49 5.10 -11.35
N TYR A 61 -1.95 4.10 -10.66
CA TYR A 61 -0.71 3.42 -11.02
C TYR A 61 -1.06 2.12 -11.74
N PHE A 62 -0.91 2.10 -13.07
CA PHE A 62 -1.14 0.92 -13.90
C PHE A 62 0.09 0.03 -13.91
N GLU A 63 0.22 -0.82 -12.90
CA GLU A 63 1.40 -1.66 -12.67
C GLU A 63 1.00 -3.06 -12.21
N TYR A 64 1.80 -4.07 -12.60
CA TYR A 64 1.74 -5.42 -12.04
C TYR A 64 2.97 -5.61 -11.15
N ILE A 65 2.76 -5.77 -9.85
CA ILE A 65 3.84 -5.72 -8.86
C ILE A 65 3.90 -7.02 -8.10
N LYS A 66 5.10 -7.61 -7.99
CA LYS A 66 5.42 -8.69 -7.08
C LYS A 66 6.55 -8.25 -6.16
N ILE A 67 6.27 -8.21 -4.86
CA ILE A 67 7.30 -8.00 -3.84
C ILE A 67 8.01 -9.34 -3.63
N GLU A 68 9.24 -9.45 -4.11
CA GLU A 68 10.07 -10.63 -3.90
C GLU A 68 10.37 -10.84 -2.41
N SER A 69 10.53 -12.09 -1.98
CA SER A 69 10.69 -12.45 -0.56
C SER A 69 11.87 -11.81 0.14
N SER A 70 12.91 -11.44 -0.61
CA SER A 70 14.05 -10.69 -0.11
C SER A 70 13.75 -9.23 0.24
N LYS A 71 12.62 -8.66 -0.18
CA LYS A 71 12.22 -7.27 0.11
C LYS A 71 11.42 -7.20 1.41
N THR A 72 12.05 -7.56 2.53
CA THR A 72 11.43 -7.58 3.86
C THR A 72 11.16 -6.16 4.40
N PHE A 73 10.18 -6.02 5.30
CA PHE A 73 9.85 -4.76 5.99
C PHE A 73 9.50 -3.57 5.09
N ILE A 74 8.91 -3.82 3.92
CA ILE A 74 8.38 -2.76 3.05
C ILE A 74 7.10 -2.17 3.66
N THR A 75 6.97 -0.85 3.60
CA THR A 75 5.70 -0.15 3.85
C THR A 75 5.32 0.71 2.67
N LEU A 76 4.17 0.44 2.08
CA LEU A 76 3.54 1.35 1.13
C LEU A 76 2.52 2.21 1.86
N LYS A 77 2.67 3.54 1.77
CA LYS A 77 1.74 4.49 2.37
C LYS A 77 1.22 5.46 1.30
N GLY A 78 -0.06 5.39 1.00
CA GLY A 78 -0.76 6.40 0.21
C GLY A 78 -1.14 7.64 1.04
N ASP A 79 -1.63 8.67 0.37
CA ASP A 79 -2.25 9.81 1.03
C ASP A 79 -3.68 9.48 1.48
N ASP A 80 -4.47 8.92 0.58
CA ASP A 80 -5.81 8.41 0.84
C ASP A 80 -6.13 7.25 -0.12
N ALA A 81 -6.88 6.25 0.35
CA ALA A 81 -7.26 5.12 -0.51
C ALA A 81 -8.16 5.56 -1.68
N SER A 82 -8.98 6.60 -1.50
CA SER A 82 -9.83 7.15 -2.57
C SER A 82 -9.06 7.82 -3.70
N THR A 83 -7.80 8.21 -3.47
CA THR A 83 -6.98 8.96 -4.45
C THR A 83 -5.72 8.23 -4.87
N THR A 84 -5.33 7.16 -4.18
CA THR A 84 -4.10 6.40 -4.45
C THR A 84 -4.46 4.96 -4.80
N THR A 85 -4.42 4.61 -6.09
CA THR A 85 -4.89 3.31 -6.59
C THR A 85 -3.83 2.61 -7.43
N ILE A 86 -3.58 1.33 -7.15
CA ILE A 86 -2.81 0.42 -8.01
C ILE A 86 -3.81 -0.41 -8.82
N VAL A 87 -3.67 -0.40 -10.15
CA VAL A 87 -4.67 -0.96 -11.08
C VAL A 87 -4.03 -1.95 -12.04
N GLY A 88 -4.64 -3.13 -12.15
CA GLY A 88 -4.40 -4.11 -13.19
C GLY A 88 -5.71 -4.54 -13.84
N ASN A 89 -5.63 -5.36 -14.89
CA ASN A 89 -6.77 -5.86 -15.65
C ASN A 89 -6.55 -7.28 -16.21
N ARG A 90 -5.61 -8.05 -15.62
CA ARG A 90 -5.39 -9.45 -15.99
C ARG A 90 -6.47 -10.36 -15.41
N SER A 91 -6.84 -11.35 -16.19
CA SER A 91 -7.74 -12.45 -15.83
C SER A 91 -7.51 -13.69 -16.68
N GLN A 92 -8.23 -14.79 -16.39
CA GLN A 92 -8.23 -15.99 -17.24
C GLN A 92 -8.65 -15.69 -18.69
N ALA A 93 -9.63 -14.82 -18.90
CA ALA A 93 -10.05 -14.41 -20.24
C ALA A 93 -8.97 -13.66 -21.02
N THR A 94 -8.05 -12.99 -20.33
CA THR A 94 -6.88 -12.35 -20.93
C THR A 94 -5.67 -13.28 -21.06
N GLY A 95 -5.83 -14.57 -20.75
CA GLY A 95 -4.79 -15.61 -20.92
C GLY A 95 -3.89 -15.82 -19.71
N PHE A 96 -4.22 -15.28 -18.54
CA PHE A 96 -3.42 -15.45 -17.31
C PHE A 96 -4.04 -16.49 -16.37
N GLY A 97 -3.21 -17.36 -15.81
CA GLY A 97 -3.65 -18.25 -14.72
C GLY A 97 -4.13 -17.44 -13.51
N THR A 98 -4.89 -18.08 -12.61
CA THR A 98 -5.50 -17.39 -11.46
C THR A 98 -4.48 -16.60 -10.63
N SER A 99 -3.33 -17.20 -10.29
CA SER A 99 -2.25 -16.53 -9.55
C SER A 99 -1.56 -15.41 -10.34
N ASP A 100 -1.39 -15.60 -11.64
CA ASP A 100 -0.72 -14.64 -12.54
C ASP A 100 -1.62 -13.45 -12.90
N SER A 101 -2.91 -13.56 -12.61
CA SER A 101 -3.89 -12.47 -12.77
C SER A 101 -3.76 -11.37 -11.71
N ALA A 102 -2.98 -11.61 -10.65
CA ALA A 102 -2.85 -10.68 -9.54
C ALA A 102 -2.25 -9.33 -9.96
N THR A 103 -2.95 -8.23 -9.68
CA THR A 103 -2.39 -6.88 -9.82
C THR A 103 -1.21 -6.66 -8.88
N PHE A 104 -1.35 -7.10 -7.63
CA PHE A 104 -0.33 -6.93 -6.60
C PHE A 104 -0.10 -8.22 -5.81
N VAL A 105 1.14 -8.66 -5.73
CA VAL A 105 1.56 -9.85 -4.99
C VAL A 105 2.48 -9.46 -3.85
N VAL A 106 2.07 -9.75 -2.62
CA VAL A 106 2.92 -9.66 -1.43
C VAL A 106 3.65 -10.99 -1.28
N GLY A 107 4.97 -11.00 -1.47
CA GLY A 107 5.81 -12.18 -1.31
C GLY A 107 6.83 -12.08 -0.17
N ALA A 108 6.79 -11.01 0.63
CA ALA A 108 7.79 -10.73 1.67
C ALA A 108 7.19 -10.46 3.05
N ASN A 109 7.90 -10.92 4.08
CA ASN A 109 7.51 -10.77 5.49
C ASN A 109 7.50 -9.30 5.94
N ASN A 110 6.67 -9.00 6.93
CA ASN A 110 6.55 -7.69 7.58
C ASN A 110 6.07 -6.56 6.64
N PHE A 111 5.35 -6.92 5.58
CA PHE A 111 4.75 -5.98 4.65
C PHE A 111 3.60 -5.19 5.28
N ILE A 112 3.57 -3.89 5.04
CA ILE A 112 2.44 -3.04 5.44
C ILE A 112 1.98 -2.21 4.25
N ALA A 113 0.67 -2.17 4.02
CA ALA A 113 0.06 -1.17 3.17
C ALA A 113 -0.92 -0.30 3.97
N LYS A 114 -0.88 1.01 3.72
CA LYS A 114 -1.78 1.98 4.36
C LYS A 114 -2.35 2.97 3.35
N SER A 115 -3.66 3.21 3.42
CA SER A 115 -4.34 4.23 2.61
C SER A 115 -4.12 4.05 1.09
N ILE A 116 -4.18 2.81 0.60
CA ILE A 116 -4.01 2.48 -0.82
C ILE A 116 -5.18 1.59 -1.26
N THR A 117 -5.67 1.83 -2.48
CA THR A 117 -6.60 0.93 -3.17
C THR A 117 -5.84 -0.02 -4.09
N PHE A 118 -6.13 -1.31 -3.98
CA PHE A 118 -5.67 -2.34 -4.93
C PHE A 118 -6.84 -2.76 -5.80
N SER A 119 -6.68 -2.72 -7.12
CA SER A 119 -7.76 -2.91 -8.06
C SER A 119 -7.40 -3.89 -9.19
N ASN A 120 -8.34 -4.75 -9.54
CA ASN A 120 -8.35 -5.48 -10.81
C ASN A 120 -9.64 -5.17 -11.58
N SER A 121 -9.50 -4.55 -12.75
CA SER A 121 -10.58 -4.04 -13.59
C SER A 121 -10.94 -4.95 -14.78
N ALA A 122 -10.54 -6.23 -14.76
CA ALA A 122 -10.74 -7.17 -15.87
C ALA A 122 -12.21 -7.41 -16.28
N GLY A 123 -13.19 -7.02 -15.46
CA GLY A 123 -14.63 -7.11 -15.75
C GLY A 123 -15.35 -8.26 -15.02
N ALA A 124 -16.69 -8.26 -15.07
CA ALA A 124 -17.54 -9.17 -14.31
C ALA A 124 -18.07 -10.34 -15.15
N GLY A 125 -18.22 -11.51 -14.52
CA GLY A 125 -18.99 -12.63 -15.05
C GLY A 125 -18.17 -13.72 -15.74
N PRO A 126 -18.83 -14.80 -16.20
CA PRO A 126 -18.16 -16.03 -16.66
C PRO A 126 -17.20 -15.83 -17.83
N LYS A 127 -17.42 -14.76 -18.61
CA LYS A 127 -16.59 -14.40 -19.77
C LYS A 127 -15.21 -13.85 -19.40
N HIS A 128 -15.03 -13.37 -18.17
CA HIS A 128 -13.80 -12.73 -17.71
C HIS A 128 -12.96 -13.66 -16.82
N GLY A 129 -13.62 -14.55 -16.07
CA GLY A 129 -12.97 -15.49 -15.14
C GLY A 129 -12.33 -14.80 -13.93
N GLN A 130 -11.45 -15.51 -13.25
CA GLN A 130 -10.76 -15.08 -12.04
C GLN A 130 -9.84 -13.88 -12.31
N ALA A 131 -9.88 -12.88 -11.42
CA ALA A 131 -9.16 -11.62 -11.57
C ALA A 131 -8.76 -11.06 -10.18
N ILE A 132 -7.56 -11.42 -9.72
CA ILE A 132 -7.11 -11.08 -8.36
C ILE A 132 -6.62 -9.63 -8.30
N ALA A 133 -7.10 -8.84 -7.33
CA ALA A 133 -6.58 -7.50 -7.08
C ALA A 133 -5.36 -7.53 -6.16
N LEU A 134 -5.38 -8.36 -5.11
CA LEU A 134 -4.23 -8.59 -4.25
C LEU A 134 -4.10 -10.06 -3.83
N LEU A 135 -2.88 -10.59 -3.98
CA LEU A 135 -2.46 -11.91 -3.56
C LEU A 135 -1.43 -11.80 -2.42
N ASN A 136 -1.75 -12.33 -1.24
CA ASN A 136 -0.74 -12.56 -0.19
C ASN A 136 -0.18 -13.99 -0.34
N SER A 137 1.10 -14.11 -0.69
CA SER A 137 1.75 -15.39 -1.02
C SER A 137 1.88 -16.30 0.21
N ASN A 138 2.17 -17.57 -0.05
CA ASN A 138 2.49 -18.56 0.97
C ASN A 138 3.78 -18.20 1.75
N ASN A 139 3.88 -18.64 3.00
CA ASN A 139 5.03 -18.39 3.89
C ASN A 139 5.34 -16.89 4.11
N VAL A 140 4.34 -16.02 3.97
CA VAL A 140 4.44 -14.59 4.26
C VAL A 140 3.78 -14.29 5.61
N ASN A 141 4.59 -13.84 6.56
CA ASN A 141 4.16 -13.53 7.91
C ASN A 141 4.11 -12.02 8.17
N TYR A 142 3.20 -11.61 9.05
CA TYR A 142 3.06 -10.24 9.55
C TYR A 142 2.69 -9.20 8.48
N THR A 143 1.79 -9.58 7.57
CA THR A 143 1.21 -8.69 6.58
C THR A 143 0.05 -7.87 7.18
N VAL A 144 0.10 -6.53 7.03
CA VAL A 144 -0.92 -5.62 7.54
C VAL A 144 -1.48 -4.73 6.43
N PHE A 145 -2.80 -4.61 6.38
CA PHE A 145 -3.50 -3.63 5.55
C PHE A 145 -4.35 -2.71 6.44
N TYR A 146 -4.05 -1.40 6.40
CA TYR A 146 -4.75 -0.42 7.23
C TYR A 146 -5.36 0.71 6.38
N LYS A 147 -6.67 0.90 6.48
CA LYS A 147 -7.40 1.85 5.61
C LYS A 147 -7.16 1.61 4.11
N CYS A 148 -6.97 0.35 3.71
CA CYS A 148 -6.89 -0.04 2.30
C CYS A 148 -8.27 -0.41 1.75
N VAL A 149 -8.41 -0.33 0.43
CA VAL A 149 -9.60 -0.80 -0.30
C VAL A 149 -9.16 -1.82 -1.35
N PHE A 150 -9.97 -2.86 -1.54
CA PHE A 150 -9.72 -3.91 -2.53
C PHE A 150 -10.90 -3.95 -3.49
N LEU A 151 -10.64 -3.69 -4.77
CA LEU A 151 -11.66 -3.60 -5.82
C LEU A 151 -11.42 -4.66 -6.88
N GLY A 152 -12.46 -5.40 -7.25
CA GLY A 152 -12.41 -6.47 -8.23
C GLY A 152 -13.75 -7.20 -8.31
N TYR A 153 -13.80 -8.24 -9.13
CA TYR A 153 -14.98 -9.08 -9.28
C TYR A 153 -14.79 -10.45 -8.63
N GLN A 154 -14.40 -11.47 -9.40
CA GLN A 154 -14.13 -12.81 -8.88
C GLN A 154 -12.69 -12.88 -8.35
N ASP A 155 -12.53 -13.39 -7.12
CA ASP A 155 -11.24 -13.58 -6.42
C ASP A 155 -10.48 -12.27 -6.07
N THR A 156 -11.21 -11.18 -5.79
CA THR A 156 -10.66 -9.85 -5.48
C THR A 156 -9.53 -9.84 -4.45
N LEU A 157 -9.63 -10.67 -3.40
CA LEU A 157 -8.59 -10.84 -2.39
C LEU A 157 -8.29 -12.33 -2.22
N TYR A 158 -7.04 -12.72 -2.44
CA TYR A 158 -6.60 -14.10 -2.24
C TYR A 158 -5.47 -14.15 -1.22
N LYS A 159 -5.65 -14.93 -0.15
CA LYS A 159 -4.69 -15.03 0.96
C LYS A 159 -4.44 -16.50 1.33
N TRP A 160 -3.20 -16.81 1.65
CA TRP A 160 -2.82 -18.12 2.19
C TRP A 160 -2.62 -18.12 3.72
N GLU A 161 -2.27 -16.97 4.32
CA GLU A 161 -1.91 -16.82 5.75
C GLU A 161 -2.77 -15.76 6.48
N GLU A 162 -2.57 -15.59 7.79
CA GLU A 162 -3.22 -14.54 8.59
C GLU A 162 -2.87 -13.13 8.09
N VAL A 163 -3.90 -12.33 7.84
CA VAL A 163 -3.80 -10.94 7.39
C VAL A 163 -4.68 -10.09 8.29
N VAL A 164 -4.11 -9.05 8.89
CA VAL A 164 -4.85 -8.10 9.72
C VAL A 164 -5.43 -7.00 8.83
N PHE A 165 -6.76 -6.95 8.76
CA PHE A 165 -7.52 -5.86 8.14
C PHE A 165 -8.09 -4.96 9.24
N GLN A 166 -7.68 -3.70 9.27
CA GLN A 166 -8.23 -2.72 10.21
C GLN A 166 -8.85 -1.54 9.43
N ARG A 167 -10.15 -1.35 9.64
CA ARG A 167 -10.92 -0.17 9.23
C ARG A 167 -11.48 0.44 10.51
N LEU A 168 -10.93 1.58 10.93
CA LEU A 168 -11.56 2.45 11.94
C LEU A 168 -12.51 3.40 11.22
#